data_AF-A0A939R9M9-F1
#
_entry.id   AF-A0A939R9M9-F1
#
_cell.length_a   1.000
_cell.length_b   1.000
_cell.length_c   1.000
_cell.angle_alpha   90.00
_cell.angle_beta   90.00
_cell.angle_gamma   90.00
#
_symmetry.space_group_name_H-M   'P 1'
#
loop_
_entity.id
_entity.type
_entity.pdbx_description
1 polymer ?
#
loop_
_entity_poly.entity_id
_entity_poly.type
_entity_poly.pdbx_seq_one_letter_code
_entity_poly.pdbx_strand_id
1 'polypeptide(L)'
;VIGTTTHIMRPEGIPVVETEEELEKALRQQDESRRKTPGQKDEHMSEQCIRPFPVCIGSPAEDPVKLSVSEIPFDRLVQTAEYVIAEADGARRMPLKCHAAHEPVIPENADKVILVIGLSGIGKKVREAVHRPEIFEKYTGLGPEDTVTAAAAAKAIAAEAGRLVGAAADTLGSSRKLAIFINQADSEEDNTAALELEKELKNAFEAEGRTSGIRIYAGSVKNGRIRLTE
;
A
#
# COMPACT_ATOMS: atom_id res chain seq x y z
N VAL A 1 0.91 -14.04 3.46
CA VAL A 1 0.05 -13.68 4.62
C VAL A 1 -0.29 -12.21 4.54
N ILE A 2 -1.53 -11.84 4.81
CA ILE A 2 -1.99 -10.44 4.88
C ILE A 2 -2.41 -10.15 6.32
N GLY A 3 -2.01 -9.03 6.89
CA GLY A 3 -2.45 -8.57 8.20
C GLY A 3 -2.56 -7.06 8.27
N THR A 4 -2.65 -6.52 9.48
CA THR A 4 -2.71 -5.08 9.72
C THR A 4 -1.92 -4.68 10.95
N THR A 5 -1.48 -3.43 11.01
CA THR A 5 -0.96 -2.80 12.23
C THR A 5 -1.98 -1.91 12.93
N THR A 6 -3.21 -1.81 12.38
CA THR A 6 -4.33 -1.07 12.97
C THR A 6 -5.64 -1.86 12.84
N HIS A 7 -6.63 -1.31 12.13
CA HIS A 7 -7.92 -1.94 11.86
C HIS A 7 -8.17 -1.97 10.36
N ILE A 8 -8.61 -3.10 9.85
CA ILE A 8 -8.94 -3.28 8.44
C ILE A 8 -10.33 -3.84 8.27
N MET A 9 -10.91 -3.65 7.10
CA MET A 9 -12.13 -4.39 6.74
C MET A 9 -11.81 -5.88 6.66
N ARG A 10 -12.70 -6.72 7.17
CA ARG A 10 -12.60 -8.16 6.98
C ARG A 10 -12.61 -8.44 5.47
N PRO A 11 -11.57 -9.07 4.91
CA PRO A 11 -11.49 -9.27 3.47
C PRO A 11 -12.50 -10.30 2.99
N GLU A 12 -13.16 -10.03 1.86
CA GLU A 12 -14.12 -10.94 1.25
C GLU A 12 -13.39 -12.03 0.45
N GLY A 13 -13.82 -13.28 0.60
CA GLY A 13 -13.26 -14.42 -0.15
C GLY A 13 -11.84 -14.84 0.25
N ILE A 14 -11.26 -14.23 1.30
CA ILE A 14 -9.93 -14.56 1.83
C ILE A 14 -10.12 -15.27 3.18
N PRO A 15 -9.53 -16.47 3.40
CA PRO A 15 -9.54 -17.11 4.71
C PRO A 15 -8.92 -16.20 5.77
N VAL A 16 -9.62 -16.03 6.89
CA VAL A 16 -9.13 -15.29 8.05
C VAL A 16 -8.84 -16.29 9.16
N VAL A 17 -7.63 -16.21 9.73
CA VAL A 17 -7.18 -17.03 10.86
C VAL A 17 -6.78 -16.12 12.01
N GLU A 18 -6.86 -16.63 13.24
CA GLU A 18 -6.60 -15.87 14.45
C GLU A 18 -5.34 -16.39 15.17
N THR A 19 -5.06 -17.69 15.03
CA THR A 19 -3.98 -18.39 15.76
C THR A 19 -2.84 -18.88 14.86
N GLU A 20 -1.69 -19.19 15.48
CA GLU A 20 -0.50 -19.67 14.75
C GLU A 20 -0.74 -21.07 14.18
N GLU A 21 -1.46 -21.92 14.91
CA GLU A 21 -1.83 -23.26 14.46
C GLU A 21 -2.73 -23.22 13.21
N GLU A 22 -3.74 -22.35 13.20
CA GLU A 22 -4.62 -22.16 12.05
C GLU A 22 -3.86 -21.60 10.85
N LEU A 23 -2.96 -20.64 11.09
CA LEU A 23 -2.10 -20.08 10.06
C LEU A 23 -1.22 -21.16 9.42
N GLU A 24 -0.49 -21.94 10.23
CA GLU A 24 0.36 -23.02 9.74
C GLU A 24 -0.45 -24.05 8.95
N LYS A 25 -1.63 -24.42 9.44
CA LYS A 25 -2.52 -25.36 8.75
C LYS A 25 -2.95 -24.82 7.39
N ALA A 26 -3.35 -23.55 7.32
CA ALA A 26 -3.77 -22.91 6.07
C ALA A 26 -2.62 -22.84 5.05
N LEU A 27 -1.41 -22.49 5.50
CA LEU A 27 -0.22 -22.43 4.66
C LEU A 27 0.20 -23.82 4.15
N ARG A 28 0.15 -24.86 4.99
CA ARG A 28 0.41 -26.25 4.56
C ARG A 28 -0.58 -26.71 3.48
N GLN A 29 -1.87 -26.42 3.65
CA GLN A 29 -2.90 -26.75 2.66
C GLN A 29 -2.67 -26.03 1.33
N GLN A 30 -2.22 -24.77 1.38
CA GLN A 30 -1.86 -24.00 0.20
C GLN A 30 -0.67 -24.61 -0.54
N ASP A 31 0.38 -25.01 0.18
CA ASP A 31 1.58 -25.63 -0.40
C ASP A 31 1.29 -27.01 -1.01
N GLU A 32 0.48 -27.84 -0.35
CA GLU A 32 0.03 -29.12 -0.91
C GLU A 32 -0.78 -28.92 -2.20
N SER A 33 -1.65 -27.91 -2.22
CA SER A 33 -2.45 -27.58 -3.41
C SER A 33 -1.55 -27.15 -4.58
N ARG A 34 -0.54 -26.32 -4.31
CA ARG A 34 0.47 -25.93 -5.30
C ARG A 34 1.24 -27.14 -5.86
N ARG A 35 1.62 -28.10 -5.02
CA ARG A 35 2.35 -29.31 -5.43
C ARG A 35 1.51 -30.29 -6.25
N LYS A 36 0.19 -30.34 -5.99
CA LYS A 36 -0.75 -31.21 -6.71
C LYS A 36 -1.16 -30.70 -8.09
N THR A 37 -0.80 -29.47 -8.46
CA THR A 37 -0.96 -28.93 -9.82
C THR A 37 0.38 -29.07 -10.56
N PRO A 38 0.60 -30.14 -11.36
CA PRO A 38 1.85 -30.30 -12.09
C PRO A 38 1.96 -29.19 -13.15
N GLY A 39 3.16 -28.64 -13.31
CA GLY A 39 3.43 -27.56 -14.26
C GLY A 39 2.94 -27.89 -15.68
N GLN A 40 1.90 -27.20 -16.12
CA GLN A 40 1.69 -26.95 -17.54
C GLN A 40 2.80 -26.01 -17.99
N LYS A 41 3.85 -26.59 -18.58
CA LYS A 41 4.81 -25.84 -19.41
C LYS A 41 4.10 -25.46 -20.72
N ASP A 42 3.11 -24.59 -20.64
CA ASP A 42 2.53 -23.97 -21.81
C ASP A 42 3.01 -22.52 -21.83
N GLU A 43 3.73 -22.15 -22.91
CA GLU A 43 4.23 -20.79 -23.18
C GLU A 43 3.11 -19.74 -23.37
N HIS A 44 1.86 -20.14 -23.12
CA HIS A 44 0.69 -19.29 -22.97
C HIS A 44 0.06 -19.52 -21.59
N MET A 45 0.81 -19.19 -20.53
CA MET A 45 0.24 -19.06 -19.18
C MET A 45 -0.83 -17.97 -19.21
N SER A 46 -2.09 -18.38 -19.36
CA SER A 46 -3.22 -17.51 -19.07
C SER A 46 -3.11 -17.03 -17.62
N GLU A 47 -3.51 -15.78 -17.37
CA GLU A 47 -3.42 -15.03 -16.09
C GLU A 47 -4.10 -15.73 -14.86
N GLN A 48 -4.59 -16.95 -15.03
CA GLN A 48 -5.25 -17.77 -14.01
C GLN A 48 -4.32 -18.75 -13.29
N CYS A 49 -3.11 -19.03 -13.81
CA CYS A 49 -2.21 -19.97 -13.16
C CYS A 49 -1.19 -19.23 -12.26
N ILE A 50 -1.18 -19.58 -10.97
CA ILE A 50 -0.44 -18.95 -9.85
C ILE A 50 -1.16 -17.75 -9.22
N ARG A 51 -2.34 -17.96 -8.63
CA ARG A 51 -2.74 -17.13 -7.47
C ARG A 51 -2.41 -17.91 -6.20
N PRO A 52 -1.35 -17.57 -5.43
CA PRO A 52 -1.33 -17.96 -4.04
C PRO A 52 -2.58 -17.35 -3.39
N PHE A 53 -3.54 -18.17 -2.95
CA PHE A 53 -4.65 -17.67 -2.13
C PHE A 53 -4.02 -17.08 -0.87
N PRO A 54 -4.09 -15.77 -0.63
CA PRO A 54 -3.55 -15.22 0.59
C PRO A 54 -4.33 -15.78 1.78
N VAL A 55 -3.65 -15.95 2.90
CA VAL A 55 -4.29 -16.13 4.21
C VAL A 55 -4.22 -14.79 4.91
N CYS A 56 -5.37 -14.29 5.38
CA CYS A 56 -5.45 -13.11 6.21
C CYS A 56 -5.34 -13.51 7.68
N ILE A 57 -4.55 -12.76 8.44
CA ILE A 57 -4.42 -12.91 9.88
C ILE A 57 -4.82 -11.62 10.58
N GLY A 58 -5.60 -11.75 11.64
CA GLY A 58 -6.06 -10.62 12.43
C GLY A 58 -6.98 -11.08 13.54
N SER A 59 -7.07 -10.27 14.59
CA SER A 59 -7.96 -10.55 15.72
C SER A 59 -9.33 -9.92 15.49
N PRO A 60 -10.40 -10.38 16.14
CA PRO A 60 -11.70 -9.70 16.10
C PRO A 60 -11.55 -8.24 16.57
N ALA A 61 -12.20 -7.31 15.86
CA ALA A 61 -12.35 -5.93 16.30
C ALA A 61 -13.69 -5.73 17.02
N GLU A 62 -13.86 -4.59 17.71
CA GLU A 62 -15.17 -4.21 18.28
C GLU A 62 -16.27 -4.14 17.21
N ASP A 63 -15.92 -3.66 16.02
CA ASP A 63 -16.76 -3.69 14.83
C ASP A 63 -16.61 -5.05 14.12
N PRO A 64 -17.65 -5.89 14.04
CA PRO A 64 -17.54 -7.25 13.50
C PRO A 64 -17.21 -7.29 11.99
N VAL A 65 -17.36 -6.18 11.27
CA VAL A 65 -16.94 -6.10 9.85
C VAL A 65 -15.45 -5.77 9.71
N LYS A 66 -14.72 -5.62 10.82
CA LYS A 66 -13.30 -5.30 10.85
C LYS A 66 -12.48 -6.36 11.58
N LEU A 67 -11.19 -6.35 11.27
CA LEU A 67 -10.15 -7.06 11.99
C LEU A 67 -9.23 -6.05 12.66
N SER A 68 -8.73 -6.40 13.84
CA SER A 68 -7.67 -5.70 14.55
C SER A 68 -6.33 -6.43 14.33
N VAL A 69 -5.26 -5.85 14.87
CA VAL A 69 -3.90 -6.42 14.82
C VAL A 69 -3.92 -7.84 15.40
N SER A 70 -3.23 -8.76 14.72
CA SER A 70 -3.05 -10.13 15.22
C SER A 70 -2.27 -10.15 16.53
N GLU A 71 -2.59 -11.10 17.42
CA GLU A 71 -1.77 -11.40 18.59
C GLU A 71 -0.39 -11.99 18.22
N ILE A 72 -0.24 -12.49 16.99
CA ILE A 72 1.02 -13.02 16.49
C ILE A 72 1.91 -11.87 16.03
N PRO A 73 3.12 -11.71 16.61
CA PRO A 73 4.03 -10.65 16.21
C PRO A 73 4.46 -10.76 14.75
N PHE A 74 4.69 -9.63 14.09
CA PHE A 74 5.18 -9.60 12.70
C PHE A 74 6.49 -10.38 12.51
N ASP A 75 7.38 -10.40 13.51
CA ASP A 75 8.62 -11.19 13.47
C ASP A 75 8.39 -12.70 13.35
N ARG A 76 7.26 -13.18 13.88
CA ARG A 76 6.84 -14.58 13.70
C ARG A 76 6.22 -14.77 12.32
N LEU A 77 5.34 -13.87 11.91
CA LEU A 77 4.68 -13.95 10.59
C LEU A 77 5.68 -14.01 9.43
N VAL A 78 6.77 -13.23 9.49
CA VAL A 78 7.81 -13.22 8.44
C VAL A 78 8.63 -14.50 8.40
N GLN A 79 8.65 -15.29 9.49
CA GLN A 79 9.29 -16.61 9.52
C GLN A 79 8.38 -17.70 8.94
N THR A 80 7.06 -17.49 8.96
CA THR A 80 6.08 -18.49 8.53
C THR A 80 5.70 -18.38 7.06
N ALA A 81 5.90 -17.21 6.42
CA ALA A 81 5.45 -16.97 5.05
C ALA A 81 6.49 -16.23 4.20
N GLU A 82 6.52 -16.57 2.90
CA GLU A 82 7.41 -15.93 1.91
C GLU A 82 7.15 -14.42 1.79
N TYR A 83 5.88 -14.01 1.87
CA TYR A 83 5.48 -12.61 1.88
C TYR A 83 4.49 -12.35 3.01
N VAL A 84 4.77 -11.32 3.79
CA VAL A 84 3.84 -10.71 4.75
C VAL A 84 3.51 -9.30 4.28
N ILE A 85 2.23 -9.05 4.06
CA ILE A 85 1.72 -7.73 3.67
C ILE A 85 0.92 -7.19 4.84
N ALA A 86 1.31 -6.03 5.37
CA ALA A 86 0.60 -5.35 6.43
C ALA A 86 -0.09 -4.10 5.88
N GLU A 87 -1.41 -4.00 6.01
CA GLU A 87 -2.09 -2.71 5.86
C GLU A 87 -1.78 -1.88 7.11
N ALA A 88 -0.99 -0.83 6.93
CA ALA A 88 -0.57 0.01 8.05
C ALA A 88 -1.65 1.03 8.46
N ASP A 89 -2.37 1.57 7.48
CA ASP A 89 -3.21 2.73 7.69
C ASP A 89 -4.29 2.92 6.63
N GLY A 90 -5.54 3.01 7.07
CA GLY A 90 -6.68 3.31 6.21
C GLY A 90 -6.88 4.83 6.00
N ALA A 91 -7.40 5.21 4.84
CA ALA A 91 -7.78 6.58 4.49
C ALA A 91 -9.28 6.89 4.66
N ARG A 92 -10.04 6.04 5.38
CA ARG A 92 -11.50 6.14 5.50
C ARG A 92 -12.22 6.24 4.14
N ARG A 93 -11.77 5.44 3.16
CA ARG A 93 -12.25 5.43 1.77
C ARG A 93 -11.98 6.72 0.97
N MET A 94 -11.19 7.64 1.51
CA MET A 94 -10.72 8.81 0.76
C MET A 94 -9.57 8.40 -0.17
N PRO A 95 -9.48 8.97 -1.38
CA PRO A 95 -8.41 8.65 -2.32
C PRO A 95 -6.99 9.01 -1.83
N LEU A 96 -6.88 10.05 -1.01
CA LEU A 96 -5.61 10.57 -0.49
C LEU A 96 -5.63 10.62 1.04
N LYS A 97 -4.45 10.53 1.65
CA LYS A 97 -4.26 10.64 3.10
C LYS A 97 -2.95 11.37 3.40
N CYS A 98 -3.02 12.31 4.33
CA CYS A 98 -1.84 12.79 5.06
C CYS A 98 -1.82 12.15 6.47
N HIS A 99 -0.66 11.64 6.84
CA HIS A 99 -0.44 10.89 8.07
C HIS A 99 -0.19 11.83 9.25
N ALA A 100 -0.85 11.57 10.38
CA ALA A 100 -0.58 12.26 11.63
C ALA A 100 0.83 11.91 12.15
N ALA A 101 1.25 12.56 13.24
CA ALA A 101 2.59 12.36 13.79
C ALA A 101 2.87 10.92 14.27
N HIS A 102 1.83 10.19 14.72
CA HIS A 102 1.93 8.80 15.16
C HIS A 102 1.64 7.78 14.04
N GLU A 103 1.38 8.26 12.83
CA GLU A 103 1.06 7.44 11.66
C GLU A 103 2.14 7.59 10.56
N PRO A 104 2.35 6.56 9.72
CA PRO A 104 1.76 5.21 9.83
C PRO A 104 2.49 4.28 10.80
N VAL A 105 1.77 3.32 11.36
CA VAL A 105 2.35 2.26 12.18
C VAL A 105 2.98 1.23 11.25
N ILE A 106 4.26 1.40 10.92
CA ILE A 106 5.03 0.49 10.06
C ILE A 106 5.77 -0.52 10.94
N PRO A 107 5.66 -1.84 10.69
CA PRO A 107 6.46 -2.84 11.42
C PRO A 107 7.96 -2.57 11.28
N GLU A 108 8.71 -2.70 12.37
CA GLU A 108 10.16 -2.41 12.39
C GLU A 108 10.94 -3.27 11.40
N ASN A 109 10.50 -4.51 11.19
CA ASN A 109 11.07 -5.48 10.26
C ASN A 109 10.57 -5.34 8.80
N ALA A 110 9.78 -4.31 8.48
CA ALA A 110 9.27 -4.14 7.12
C ALA A 110 10.38 -3.73 6.14
N ASP A 111 10.68 -4.58 5.16
CA ASP A 111 11.69 -4.31 4.12
C ASP A 111 11.29 -3.21 3.13
N LYS A 112 9.97 -3.09 2.90
CA LYS A 112 9.38 -2.19 1.90
C LYS A 112 8.12 -1.54 2.42
N VAL A 113 7.91 -0.28 2.05
CA VAL A 113 6.66 0.45 2.23
C VAL A 113 6.10 0.77 0.85
N ILE A 114 4.81 0.51 0.66
CA ILE A 114 4.08 0.85 -0.55
C ILE A 114 3.07 1.93 -0.18
N LEU A 115 3.31 3.17 -0.63
CA LEU A 115 2.35 4.25 -0.49
C LEU A 115 1.34 4.18 -1.64
N VAL A 116 0.08 3.91 -1.33
CA VAL A 116 -0.98 3.79 -2.33
C VAL A 116 -1.73 5.11 -2.45
N ILE A 117 -1.78 5.64 -3.66
CA ILE A 117 -2.41 6.92 -4.00
C ILE A 117 -3.61 6.65 -4.92
N GLY A 118 -4.81 7.12 -4.57
CA GLY A 118 -5.97 7.02 -5.44
C GLY A 118 -6.07 8.19 -6.42
N LEU A 119 -5.95 7.93 -7.73
CA LEU A 119 -6.07 8.97 -8.77
C LEU A 119 -7.40 9.72 -8.73
N SER A 120 -8.47 9.09 -8.29
CA SER A 120 -9.79 9.73 -8.21
C SER A 120 -9.87 10.91 -7.23
N GLY A 121 -8.80 11.18 -6.45
CA GLY A 121 -8.68 12.39 -5.64
C GLY A 121 -8.20 13.62 -6.43
N ILE A 122 -7.49 13.42 -7.54
CA ILE A 122 -7.02 14.52 -8.39
C ILE A 122 -8.21 15.17 -9.08
N GLY A 123 -8.24 16.51 -9.11
CA GLY A 123 -9.34 17.29 -9.67
C GLY A 123 -10.57 17.44 -8.75
N LYS A 124 -10.57 16.81 -7.57
CA LYS A 124 -11.62 16.99 -6.55
C LYS A 124 -11.25 18.05 -5.52
N LYS A 125 -12.25 18.48 -4.75
CA LYS A 125 -12.03 19.39 -3.61
C LYS A 125 -11.22 18.69 -2.52
N VAL A 126 -10.32 19.42 -1.86
CA VAL A 126 -9.49 18.88 -0.76
C VAL A 126 -10.35 18.19 0.30
N ARG A 127 -11.47 18.79 0.71
CA ARG A 127 -12.39 18.21 1.70
C ARG A 127 -13.06 16.89 1.26
N GLU A 128 -13.08 16.59 -0.03
CA GLU A 128 -13.72 15.40 -0.63
C GLU A 128 -12.71 14.31 -0.99
N ALA A 129 -11.44 14.69 -1.15
CA ALA A 129 -10.39 13.81 -1.64
C ALA A 129 -9.37 13.39 -0.57
N VAL A 130 -9.17 14.22 0.46
CA VAL A 130 -8.05 14.06 1.38
C VAL A 130 -8.53 13.73 2.79
N HIS A 131 -8.05 12.62 3.32
CA HIS A 131 -8.12 12.33 4.75
C HIS A 131 -7.07 13.17 5.49
N ARG A 132 -7.52 13.92 6.51
CA ARG A 132 -6.76 14.97 7.22
C ARG A 132 -6.38 16.17 6.33
N PRO A 133 -7.38 16.89 5.79
CA PRO A 133 -7.14 18.04 4.93
C PRO A 133 -6.31 19.13 5.61
N GLU A 134 -6.37 19.25 6.93
CA GLU A 134 -5.58 20.22 7.72
C GLU A 134 -4.07 19.94 7.69
N ILE A 135 -3.64 18.70 7.45
CA ILE A 135 -2.21 18.37 7.27
C ILE A 135 -1.82 18.63 5.81
N PHE A 136 -2.70 18.31 4.86
CA PHE A 136 -2.50 18.59 3.45
C PHE A 136 -2.33 20.08 3.17
N GLU A 137 -3.13 20.92 3.81
CA GLU A 137 -3.02 22.38 3.75
C GLU A 137 -1.65 22.87 4.23
N LYS A 138 -1.08 22.28 5.30
CA LYS A 138 0.26 22.65 5.78
C LYS A 138 1.36 22.37 4.76
N TYR A 139 1.24 21.28 3.99
CA TYR A 139 2.23 20.95 2.95
C TYR A 139 2.01 21.76 1.67
N THR A 140 0.76 22.00 1.29
CA THR A 140 0.42 22.48 -0.06
C THR A 140 -0.03 23.94 -0.10
N GLY A 141 -0.53 24.48 1.01
CA GLY A 141 -1.21 25.76 1.10
C GLY A 141 -2.66 25.75 0.60
N LEU A 142 -3.18 24.58 0.21
CA LEU A 142 -4.55 24.45 -0.32
C LEU A 142 -5.56 24.20 0.80
N GLY A 143 -6.58 25.06 0.87
CA GLY A 143 -7.69 24.95 1.79
C GLY A 143 -8.76 23.94 1.33
N PRO A 144 -9.81 23.72 2.13
CA PRO A 144 -10.80 22.67 1.90
C PRO A 144 -11.59 22.80 0.59
N GLU A 145 -11.81 24.03 0.12
CA GLU A 145 -12.53 24.35 -1.12
C GLU A 145 -11.61 24.46 -2.35
N ASP A 146 -10.31 24.28 -2.18
CA ASP A 146 -9.38 24.23 -3.31
C ASP A 146 -9.40 22.87 -3.98
N THR A 147 -8.95 22.85 -5.23
CA THR A 147 -8.90 21.64 -6.05
C THR A 147 -7.55 20.97 -5.89
N VAL A 148 -7.55 19.66 -5.63
CA VAL A 148 -6.32 18.87 -5.57
C VAL A 148 -5.72 18.74 -6.96
N THR A 149 -4.54 19.34 -7.16
CA THR A 149 -3.74 19.17 -8.37
C THR A 149 -2.74 18.03 -8.22
N ALA A 150 -2.23 17.51 -9.34
CA ALA A 150 -1.14 16.53 -9.35
C ALA A 150 0.09 17.05 -8.57
N ALA A 151 0.46 18.32 -8.80
CA ALA A 151 1.58 18.98 -8.11
C ALA A 151 1.36 19.08 -6.59
N ALA A 152 0.14 19.41 -6.14
CA ALA A 152 -0.17 19.50 -4.72
C ALA A 152 -0.12 18.10 -4.05
N ALA A 153 -0.69 17.08 -4.69
CA ALA A 153 -0.61 15.71 -4.21
C ALA A 153 0.85 15.22 -4.12
N ALA A 154 1.64 15.45 -5.17
CA ALA A 154 3.07 15.11 -5.20
C ALA A 154 3.87 15.81 -4.09
N LYS A 155 3.62 17.11 -3.88
CA LYS A 155 4.26 17.89 -2.81
C LYS A 155 3.96 17.32 -1.42
N ALA A 156 2.70 16.99 -1.14
CA ALA A 156 2.32 16.37 0.13
C ALA A 156 3.00 15.00 0.32
N ILE A 157 3.05 14.17 -0.72
CA ILE A 157 3.70 12.85 -0.69
C ILE A 157 5.21 12.97 -0.42
N ALA A 158 5.89 13.87 -1.13
CA ALA A 158 7.33 14.08 -0.97
C ALA A 158 7.70 14.56 0.44
N ALA A 159 6.90 15.46 1.00
CA ALA A 159 7.05 15.94 2.37
C ALA A 159 6.93 14.80 3.41
N GLU A 160 6.06 13.81 3.19
CA GLU A 160 5.88 12.69 4.12
C GLU A 160 6.90 11.56 3.94
N ALA A 161 7.45 11.38 2.74
CA ALA A 161 8.24 10.22 2.39
C ALA A 161 9.44 9.94 3.31
N GLY A 162 10.04 10.98 3.91
CA GLY A 162 11.15 10.83 4.86
C GLY A 162 10.75 10.10 6.13
N ARG A 163 9.52 10.35 6.61
CA ARG A 163 8.96 9.67 7.78
C ARG A 163 8.65 8.21 7.48
N LEU A 164 8.29 7.89 6.23
CA LEU A 164 7.93 6.54 5.79
C LEU A 164 9.14 5.61 5.66
N VAL A 165 10.31 6.14 5.35
CA VAL A 165 11.57 5.37 5.26
C VAL A 165 12.34 5.33 6.59
N GLY A 166 11.97 6.18 7.56
CA GLY A 166 12.57 6.26 8.89
C GLY A 166 13.82 7.13 8.96
N ALA A 167 14.12 7.68 10.15
CA ALA A 167 15.30 8.51 10.41
C ALA A 167 16.65 7.77 10.27
N ALA A 168 16.63 6.43 10.22
CA ALA A 168 17.81 5.60 10.02
C ALA A 168 18.35 5.62 8.57
N ALA A 169 17.70 6.33 7.64
CA ALA A 169 18.25 6.54 6.30
C ALA A 169 19.64 7.21 6.34
N ASP A 170 19.93 8.00 7.38
CA ASP A 170 21.23 8.65 7.59
C ASP A 170 22.20 7.84 8.46
N THR A 171 21.76 6.71 9.02
CA THR A 171 22.61 5.81 9.82
C THR A 171 22.73 4.47 9.10
N LEU A 172 23.86 4.29 8.41
CA LEU A 172 24.29 3.08 7.71
C LEU A 172 23.62 1.78 8.24
N GLY A 173 22.59 1.28 7.54
CA GLY A 173 22.16 -0.11 7.70
C GLY A 173 20.67 -0.43 7.59
N SER A 174 19.74 0.51 7.78
CA SER A 174 18.31 0.22 7.66
C SER A 174 17.73 0.74 6.35
N SER A 175 17.83 -0.06 5.27
CA SER A 175 17.45 0.33 3.90
C SER A 175 15.98 0.02 3.59
N ARG A 176 15.02 0.52 4.39
CA ARG A 176 13.59 0.39 4.06
C ARG A 176 13.31 1.09 2.74
N LYS A 177 12.85 0.33 1.74
CA LYS A 177 12.58 0.88 0.39
C LYS A 177 11.18 1.46 0.33
N LEU A 178 11.03 2.64 -0.26
CA LEU A 178 9.73 3.23 -0.57
C LEU A 178 9.37 2.96 -2.04
N ALA A 179 8.19 2.40 -2.25
CA ALA A 179 7.52 2.39 -3.53
C ALA A 179 6.24 3.23 -3.44
N ILE A 180 5.89 3.88 -4.53
CA ILE A 180 4.64 4.62 -4.68
C ILE A 180 3.82 3.91 -5.72
N PHE A 181 2.56 3.65 -5.42
CA PHE A 181 1.62 3.05 -6.34
C PHE A 181 0.44 4.00 -6.58
N ILE A 182 0.39 4.54 -7.79
CA ILE A 182 -0.70 5.35 -8.31
C ILE A 182 -1.81 4.39 -8.77
N ASN A 183 -2.79 4.18 -7.90
CA ASN A 183 -3.93 3.31 -8.12
C ASN A 183 -5.07 4.05 -8.83
N GLN A 184 -6.04 3.28 -9.32
CA GLN A 184 -7.25 3.76 -10.03
C GLN A 184 -6.95 4.31 -11.43
N ALA A 185 -5.88 3.83 -12.08
CA ALA A 185 -5.66 4.03 -13.52
C ALA A 185 -6.53 3.05 -14.32
N ASP A 186 -7.85 3.28 -14.30
CA ASP A 186 -8.86 2.37 -14.85
C ASP A 186 -9.11 2.63 -16.34
N SER A 187 -8.96 3.86 -16.80
CA SER A 187 -9.19 4.35 -18.16
C SER A 187 -7.94 4.98 -18.81
N GLU A 188 -8.03 5.37 -20.09
CA GLU A 188 -6.96 6.11 -20.77
C GLU A 188 -6.80 7.55 -20.25
N GLU A 189 -7.91 8.17 -19.85
CA GLU A 189 -7.90 9.46 -19.16
C GLU A 189 -7.15 9.34 -17.82
N ASP A 190 -7.41 8.27 -17.06
CA ASP A 190 -6.70 8.03 -15.80
C ASP A 190 -5.22 7.71 -16.04
N ASN A 191 -4.88 7.00 -17.12
CA ASN A 191 -3.47 6.76 -17.50
C ASN A 191 -2.74 8.08 -17.76
N THR A 192 -3.40 9.04 -18.42
CA THR A 192 -2.85 10.38 -18.66
C THR A 192 -2.64 11.13 -17.34
N ALA A 193 -3.63 11.09 -16.44
CA ALA A 193 -3.51 11.69 -15.11
C ALA A 193 -2.41 11.02 -14.25
N ALA A 194 -2.22 9.70 -14.39
CA ALA A 194 -1.12 8.97 -13.76
C ALA A 194 0.25 9.47 -14.22
N LEU A 195 0.43 9.68 -15.53
CA LEU A 195 1.68 10.20 -16.09
C LEU A 195 1.98 11.62 -15.61
N GLU A 196 0.95 12.46 -15.49
CA GLU A 196 1.09 13.80 -14.91
C GLU A 196 1.52 13.74 -13.45
N LEU A 197 0.82 12.94 -12.63
CA LEU A 197 1.17 12.77 -11.21
C LEU A 197 2.56 12.18 -11.02
N GLU A 198 2.94 11.21 -11.85
CA GLU A 198 4.28 10.63 -11.86
C GLU A 198 5.37 11.68 -12.12
N LYS A 199 5.17 12.54 -13.14
CA LYS A 199 6.07 13.65 -13.44
C LYS A 199 6.19 14.60 -12.25
N GLU A 200 5.07 14.98 -11.64
CA GLU A 200 5.08 15.87 -10.48
C GLU A 200 5.73 15.23 -9.25
N LEU A 201 5.56 13.93 -9.04
CA LEU A 201 6.25 13.18 -7.98
C LEU A 201 7.76 13.24 -8.17
N LYS A 202 8.26 12.99 -9.39
CA LYS A 202 9.70 13.09 -9.69
C LYS A 202 10.23 14.48 -9.38
N ASN A 203 9.55 15.53 -9.83
CA ASN A 203 9.93 16.92 -9.56
C ASN A 203 9.94 17.22 -8.04
N ALA A 204 8.90 16.78 -7.31
CA ALA A 204 8.78 17.02 -5.88
C ALA A 204 9.87 16.28 -5.09
N PHE A 205 10.21 15.04 -5.46
CA PHE A 205 11.30 14.31 -4.83
C PHE A 205 12.67 14.90 -5.13
N GLU A 206 12.89 15.36 -6.36
CA GLU A 206 14.13 16.07 -6.71
C GLU A 206 14.27 17.36 -5.91
N ALA A 207 13.20 18.13 -5.72
CA ALA A 207 13.20 19.33 -4.88
C ALA A 207 13.54 19.05 -3.40
N GLU A 208 13.18 17.88 -2.89
CA GLU A 208 13.53 17.40 -1.54
C GLU A 208 14.93 16.70 -1.48
N GLY A 209 15.70 16.75 -2.57
CA GLY A 209 17.04 16.14 -2.66
C GLY A 209 17.04 14.60 -2.73
N ARG A 210 15.90 13.99 -3.07
CA ARG A 210 15.71 12.53 -3.13
C ARG A 210 15.58 12.03 -4.58
N THR A 211 16.71 11.91 -5.27
CA THR A 211 16.74 11.54 -6.68
C THR A 211 16.94 10.04 -6.94
N SER A 212 17.11 9.22 -5.90
CA SER A 212 17.35 7.78 -6.05
C SER A 212 16.57 6.93 -5.04
N GLY A 213 16.30 5.68 -5.39
CA GLY A 213 15.71 4.69 -4.48
C GLY A 213 14.18 4.67 -4.40
N ILE A 214 13.48 5.60 -5.04
CA ILE A 214 12.01 5.64 -5.09
C ILE A 214 11.54 5.02 -6.39
N ARG A 215 10.69 3.99 -6.30
CA ARG A 215 10.04 3.38 -7.46
C ARG A 215 8.59 3.82 -7.53
N ILE A 216 8.18 4.35 -8.67
CA ILE A 216 6.80 4.74 -8.93
C ILE A 216 6.17 3.72 -9.87
N TYR A 217 4.99 3.24 -9.48
CA TYR A 217 4.16 2.33 -10.25
C TYR A 217 2.81 2.98 -10.47
N ALA A 218 2.15 2.65 -11.57
CA ALA A 218 0.78 3.07 -11.84
C ALA A 218 -0.06 1.87 -12.26
N GLY A 219 -1.36 1.90 -12.00
CA GLY A 219 -2.25 0.83 -12.43
C GLY A 219 -3.60 0.79 -11.72
N SER A 220 -4.23 -0.37 -11.80
CA SER A 220 -5.54 -0.63 -11.25
C SER A 220 -5.53 -1.92 -10.46
N VAL A 221 -5.64 -1.81 -9.14
CA VAL A 221 -5.86 -2.97 -8.26
C VAL A 221 -7.16 -3.68 -8.63
N LYS A 222 -8.21 -2.91 -8.96
CA LYS A 222 -9.52 -3.44 -9.35
C LYS A 222 -9.43 -4.35 -10.57
N ASN A 223 -8.64 -3.95 -11.56
CA ASN A 223 -8.50 -4.66 -12.83
C ASN A 223 -7.24 -5.55 -12.89
N GLY A 224 -6.49 -5.69 -11.80
CA GLY A 224 -5.27 -6.50 -11.74
C GLY A 224 -4.11 -6.00 -12.63
N ARG A 225 -4.07 -4.69 -12.95
CA ARG A 225 -3.04 -4.10 -13.82
C ARG A 225 -2.03 -3.32 -13.00
N ILE A 226 -0.75 -3.50 -13.28
CA ILE A 226 0.35 -2.68 -12.73
C ILE A 226 1.40 -2.47 -13.81
N ARG A 227 1.91 -1.25 -13.92
CA ARG A 227 3.08 -0.92 -14.73
C ARG A 227 4.11 -0.19 -13.87
N LEU A 228 5.38 -0.56 -14.05
CA LEU A 228 6.48 0.28 -13.59
C LEU A 228 6.51 1.51 -14.48
N THR A 229 6.70 2.68 -13.88
CA THR A 229 6.86 3.92 -14.62
C THR A 229 8.32 4.13 -15.03
N GLU A 230 8.56 4.79 -16.17
CA GLU A 230 9.90 4.95 -16.78
C GLU A 230 10.71 6.06 -16.12
#